data_AF-A0A7Y8ATB1-F1
#
_entry.id   AF-A0A7Y8ATB1-F1
#
_cell.length_a   1.000
_cell.length_b   1.000
_cell.length_c   1.000
_cell.angle_alpha   90.00
_cell.angle_beta   90.00
_cell.angle_gamma   90.00
#
_symmetry.space_group_name_H-M   'P 1'
#
loop_
_entity.id
_entity.type
_entity.pdbx_description
1 polymer ?
#
loop_
_entity_poly.entity_id
_entity_poly.type
_entity_poly.pdbx_seq_one_letter_code
_entity_poly.pdbx_strand_id
1 'polypeptide(L)'
;FFRVSLNVREFTDPTSYKLKVKQPGSDAQVEKTIDLVETFNWLIGLHVAHLDQPRSYAIELVREADPELPKDQDTRWRSTAIKERDDGEFWFRAVEGHILSVPGDDLSRERVLVIWRKLTGDSGRDQAALEAWLNKRGINPRESEFEHIYVNGNHALPSDGDAATRVRLIEETFAQRMWEDA
;
A
#
# COMPACT_ATOMS: atom_id res chain seq x y z
N PHE A 1 8.83 -15.63 -24.29
CA PHE A 1 8.21 -14.49 -23.59
C PHE A 1 7.08 -14.97 -22.70
N PHE A 2 7.36 -15.19 -21.41
CA PHE A 2 6.34 -15.46 -20.41
C PHE A 2 5.67 -14.13 -20.06
N ARG A 3 4.44 -13.91 -20.49
CA ARG A 3 3.67 -12.74 -20.10
C ARG A 3 2.86 -13.12 -18.87
N VAL A 4 3.39 -12.83 -17.68
CA VAL A 4 2.61 -12.84 -16.45
C VAL A 4 1.68 -11.63 -16.53
N SER A 5 0.38 -11.86 -16.63
CA SER A 5 -0.61 -10.78 -16.52
C SER A 5 -0.84 -10.52 -15.03
N LEU A 6 -0.16 -9.53 -14.48
CA LEU A 6 -0.39 -9.09 -13.10
C LEU A 6 -1.72 -8.38 -13.05
N ASN A 7 -2.66 -8.96 -12.34
CA ASN A 7 -3.98 -8.39 -12.17
C ASN A 7 -3.96 -7.48 -10.94
N VAL A 8 -3.71 -6.20 -11.18
CA VAL A 8 -3.64 -5.12 -10.17
C VAL A 8 -4.85 -5.10 -9.22
N ARG A 9 -6.01 -5.64 -9.64
CA ARG A 9 -7.20 -5.78 -8.77
C ARG A 9 -7.04 -6.78 -7.62
N GLU A 10 -5.97 -7.57 -7.60
CA GLU A 10 -5.80 -8.67 -6.65
C GLU A 10 -5.00 -8.29 -5.38
N PHE A 11 -4.43 -7.07 -5.30
CA PHE A 11 -3.71 -6.61 -4.10
C PHE A 11 -4.66 -6.14 -2.98
N THR A 12 -5.96 -6.47 -3.10
CA THR A 12 -7.02 -6.15 -2.14
C THR A 12 -6.86 -6.89 -0.81
N ASP A 13 -6.30 -8.10 -0.81
CA ASP A 13 -5.91 -8.82 0.40
C ASP A 13 -4.46 -9.32 0.28
N PRO A 14 -3.48 -8.62 0.90
CA PRO A 14 -2.08 -9.00 0.82
C PRO A 14 -1.74 -10.33 1.51
N THR A 15 -2.67 -10.88 2.29
CA THR A 15 -2.46 -12.13 3.05
C THR A 15 -2.95 -13.37 2.31
N SER A 16 -3.65 -13.21 1.18
CA SER A 16 -4.25 -14.33 0.44
C SER A 16 -4.00 -14.28 -1.07
N TYR A 17 -3.00 -13.51 -1.51
CA TYR A 17 -2.72 -13.34 -2.92
C TYR A 17 -2.27 -14.65 -3.59
N LYS A 18 -2.81 -14.90 -4.78
CA LYS A 18 -2.46 -16.07 -5.60
C LYS A 18 -2.09 -15.64 -7.02
N LEU A 19 -0.94 -16.10 -7.48
CA LEU A 19 -0.48 -15.88 -8.84
C LEU A 19 -0.73 -17.11 -9.70
N LYS A 20 -1.34 -16.94 -10.88
CA LYS A 20 -1.44 -18.00 -11.90
C LYS A 20 -0.17 -18.03 -12.74
N VAL A 21 0.64 -19.07 -12.55
CA VAL A 21 1.89 -19.27 -13.28
C VAL A 21 1.68 -20.34 -14.35
N LYS A 22 2.05 -20.05 -15.59
CA LYS A 22 2.01 -21.03 -16.69
C LYS A 22 3.08 -22.11 -16.46
N GLN A 23 2.74 -23.39 -16.61
CA GLN A 23 3.72 -24.47 -16.50
C GLN A 23 4.68 -24.44 -17.71
N PRO A 24 6.00 -24.60 -17.50
CA PRO A 24 6.93 -24.74 -18.61
C PRO A 24 6.52 -25.90 -19.53
N GLY A 25 6.39 -25.62 -20.83
CA GLY A 25 6.05 -26.64 -21.83
C GLY A 25 4.56 -27.03 -21.91
N SER A 26 3.65 -26.32 -21.24
CA SER A 26 2.21 -26.57 -21.31
C SER A 26 1.39 -25.27 -21.26
N ASP A 27 0.15 -25.31 -21.76
CA ASP A 27 -0.83 -24.24 -21.56
C ASP A 27 -1.53 -24.28 -20.19
N ALA A 28 -1.24 -25.30 -19.38
CA ALA A 28 -1.72 -25.40 -18.01
C ALA A 28 -1.18 -24.25 -17.13
N GLN A 29 -2.07 -23.68 -16.31
CA GLN A 29 -1.72 -22.70 -15.28
C GLN A 29 -1.82 -23.34 -13.90
N VAL A 30 -0.89 -23.00 -13.01
CA VAL A 30 -0.90 -23.41 -11.59
C VAL A 30 -1.03 -22.17 -10.74
N GLU A 31 -1.95 -22.20 -9.78
CA GLU A 31 -2.03 -21.17 -8.76
C GLU A 31 -0.95 -21.39 -7.70
N LYS A 32 -0.15 -20.35 -7.45
CA LYS A 32 0.82 -20.29 -6.37
C LYS A 32 0.41 -19.20 -5.40
N THR A 33 0.42 -19.52 -4.11
CA THR A 33 0.27 -18.51 -3.06
C THR A 33 1.55 -17.70 -2.97
N ILE A 34 1.45 -16.38 -2.96
CA ILE A 34 2.60 -15.47 -2.89
C ILE A 34 2.48 -14.64 -1.63
N ASP A 35 3.56 -14.55 -0.87
CA ASP A 35 3.67 -13.56 0.20
C ASP A 35 3.99 -12.20 -0.42
N LEU A 36 2.96 -11.36 -0.61
CA LEU A 36 3.13 -10.06 -1.24
C LEU A 36 4.00 -9.12 -0.40
N VAL A 37 3.90 -9.20 0.94
CA VAL A 37 4.65 -8.32 1.83
C VAL A 37 6.14 -8.58 1.68
N GLU A 38 6.56 -9.83 1.76
CA GLU A 38 7.96 -10.20 1.62
C GLU A 38 8.46 -9.98 0.19
N THR A 39 7.66 -10.37 -0.81
CA THR A 39 8.04 -10.23 -2.22
C THR A 39 8.26 -8.76 -2.58
N PHE A 40 7.39 -7.86 -2.13
CA PHE A 40 7.54 -6.44 -2.42
C PHE A 40 8.76 -5.83 -1.71
N ASN A 41 9.01 -6.18 -0.45
CA ASN A 41 10.21 -5.74 0.28
C ASN A 41 11.48 -6.13 -0.49
N TRP A 42 11.55 -7.36 -1.00
CA TRP A 42 12.66 -7.82 -1.83
C TRP A 42 12.78 -7.04 -3.14
N LEU A 43 11.67 -6.84 -3.87
CA LEU A 43 11.64 -6.14 -5.17
C LEU A 43 12.16 -4.70 -5.11
N ILE A 44 11.87 -3.98 -4.02
CA ILE A 44 12.33 -2.60 -3.86
C ILE A 44 13.72 -2.51 -3.22
N GLY A 45 14.34 -3.65 -2.86
CA GLY A 45 15.62 -3.69 -2.15
C GLY A 45 15.54 -3.15 -0.72
N LEU A 46 14.40 -3.35 -0.04
CA LEU A 46 14.16 -2.82 1.30
C LEU A 46 15.03 -3.52 2.34
N HIS A 47 15.87 -2.76 3.02
CA HIS A 47 16.49 -3.17 4.27
C HIS A 47 15.49 -2.94 5.40
N VAL A 48 14.78 -3.99 5.79
CA VAL A 48 13.74 -3.94 6.83
C VAL A 48 14.37 -3.61 8.18
N ALA A 49 13.94 -2.51 8.79
CA ALA A 49 14.31 -2.12 10.14
C ALA A 49 13.23 -2.55 11.15
N HIS A 50 11.95 -2.43 10.77
CA HIS A 50 10.83 -2.83 11.59
C HIS A 50 9.70 -3.39 10.72
N LEU A 51 9.21 -4.57 11.08
CA LEU A 51 8.02 -5.19 10.48
C LEU A 51 6.94 -5.23 11.56
N ASP A 52 5.95 -4.35 11.47
CA ASP A 52 4.89 -4.28 12.48
C ASP A 52 3.99 -5.51 12.40
N GLN A 53 3.38 -5.84 13.53
CA GLN A 53 2.35 -6.87 13.56
C GLN A 53 1.12 -6.42 12.77
N PRO A 54 0.45 -7.33 12.05
CA PRO A 54 -0.88 -7.07 11.52
C PRO A 54 -1.84 -6.59 12.60
N ARG A 55 -2.63 -5.55 12.32
CA ARG A 55 -3.62 -5.01 13.27
C ARG A 55 -4.93 -4.71 12.57
N SER A 56 -6.02 -4.98 13.25
CA SER A 56 -7.37 -4.64 12.82
C SER A 56 -7.91 -3.45 13.62
N TYR A 57 -8.76 -2.65 13.00
CA TYR A 57 -9.30 -1.42 13.56
C TYR A 57 -10.79 -1.32 13.31
N ALA A 58 -11.53 -0.98 14.37
CA ALA A 58 -12.87 -0.42 14.23
C ALA A 58 -12.74 1.08 13.99
N ILE A 59 -13.15 1.52 12.81
CA ILE A 59 -13.11 2.93 12.42
C ILE A 59 -14.55 3.39 12.23
N GLU A 60 -14.96 4.36 13.05
CA GLU A 60 -16.27 4.98 12.92
C GLU A 60 -16.22 5.97 11.76
N LEU A 61 -17.07 5.74 10.75
CA LEU A 61 -17.14 6.54 9.53
C LEU A 61 -18.49 7.24 9.42
N VAL A 62 -18.45 8.52 9.10
CA VAL A 62 -19.63 9.35 8.80
C VAL A 62 -19.52 9.90 7.38
N ARG A 63 -20.68 10.16 6.75
CA ARG A 63 -20.72 10.95 5.51
C ARG A 63 -20.86 12.42 5.86
N GLU A 64 -19.90 13.23 5.46
CA GLU A 64 -19.91 14.68 5.62
C GLU A 64 -19.98 15.34 4.26
N ALA A 65 -20.67 16.49 4.19
CA ALA A 65 -20.69 17.29 2.98
C ALA A 65 -19.29 17.87 2.72
N ASP A 66 -18.80 17.76 1.49
CA ASP A 66 -17.50 18.28 1.09
C ASP A 66 -17.66 19.30 -0.03
N PRO A 67 -17.46 20.61 0.25
CA PRO A 67 -17.64 21.67 -0.75
C PRO A 67 -16.56 21.63 -1.86
N GLU A 68 -15.49 20.86 -1.69
CA GLU A 68 -14.43 20.71 -2.69
C GLU A 68 -14.72 19.62 -3.72
N LEU A 69 -15.74 18.78 -3.50
CA LEU A 69 -16.13 17.75 -4.45
C LEU A 69 -16.98 18.30 -5.60
N PRO A 70 -16.95 17.64 -6.78
CA PRO A 70 -17.89 17.92 -7.87
C PRO A 70 -19.35 17.85 -7.41
N LYS A 71 -20.23 18.70 -7.98
CA LYS A 71 -21.66 18.82 -7.58
C LYS A 71 -22.50 17.54 -7.71
N ASP A 72 -21.97 16.50 -8.35
CA ASP A 72 -22.55 15.16 -8.46
C ASP A 72 -22.12 14.22 -7.33
N GLN A 73 -21.16 14.63 -6.49
CA GLN A 73 -20.71 13.97 -5.27
C GLN A 73 -20.62 14.98 -4.12
N ASP A 74 -21.70 15.19 -3.39
CA ASP A 74 -21.70 16.22 -2.33
C ASP A 74 -21.13 15.74 -1.00
N THR A 75 -20.78 14.45 -0.85
CA THR A 75 -20.36 13.87 0.45
C THR A 75 -19.13 12.99 0.35
N ARG A 76 -18.22 13.09 1.33
CA ARG A 76 -17.10 12.15 1.55
C ARG A 76 -17.25 11.38 2.85
N TRP A 77 -16.68 10.18 2.90
CA TRP A 77 -16.48 9.48 4.16
C TRP A 77 -15.40 10.16 4.99
N ARG A 78 -15.62 10.29 6.30
CA ARG A 78 -14.64 10.80 7.25
C ARG A 78 -14.66 9.96 8.52
N SER A 79 -13.48 9.74 9.09
CA SER A 79 -13.38 9.08 10.40
C SER A 79 -13.63 10.04 11.55
N THR A 80 -14.44 9.61 12.52
CA THR A 80 -14.65 10.29 13.81
C THR A 80 -13.88 9.63 14.95
N ALA A 81 -13.62 8.32 14.84
CA ALA A 81 -12.86 7.57 15.82
C ALA A 81 -12.17 6.36 15.17
N ILE A 82 -11.03 5.97 15.75
CA ILE A 82 -10.28 4.76 15.41
C ILE A 82 -9.85 4.03 16.68
N LYS A 83 -10.19 2.75 16.78
CA LYS A 83 -9.79 1.87 17.89
C LYS A 83 -9.23 0.57 17.34
N GLU A 84 -8.05 0.19 17.83
CA GLU A 84 -7.48 -1.13 17.53
C GLU A 84 -8.35 -2.21 18.18
N ARG A 85 -8.79 -3.18 17.39
CA ARG A 85 -9.68 -4.26 17.80
C ARG A 85 -9.47 -5.47 16.89
N ASP A 86 -9.37 -6.66 17.48
CA ASP A 86 -9.17 -7.90 16.71
C ASP A 86 -10.31 -8.18 15.72
N ASP A 87 -11.53 -7.76 16.06
CA ASP A 87 -12.74 -7.85 15.23
C ASP A 87 -12.97 -6.60 14.36
N GLY A 88 -11.99 -5.71 14.27
CA GLY A 88 -12.06 -4.51 13.45
C GLY A 88 -12.13 -4.81 11.95
N GLU A 89 -12.96 -4.05 11.23
CA GLU A 89 -13.15 -4.21 9.78
C GLU A 89 -11.88 -3.85 8.99
N PHE A 90 -11.16 -2.81 9.41
CA PHE A 90 -10.04 -2.27 8.64
C PHE A 90 -8.73 -2.87 9.13
N TRP A 91 -8.05 -3.58 8.23
CA TRP A 91 -6.78 -4.23 8.52
C TRP A 91 -5.61 -3.43 7.95
N PHE A 92 -4.53 -3.30 8.73
CA PHE A 92 -3.30 -2.67 8.30
C PHE A 92 -2.07 -3.46 8.77
N ARG A 93 -0.99 -3.39 7.99
CA ARG A 93 0.35 -3.78 8.40
C ARG A 93 1.37 -2.81 7.80
N ALA A 94 2.30 -2.35 8.62
CA ALA A 94 3.36 -1.45 8.20
C ALA A 94 4.72 -2.15 8.19
N VAL A 95 5.56 -1.78 7.22
CA VAL A 95 6.98 -2.13 7.18
C VAL A 95 7.77 -0.83 7.11
N GLU A 96 8.74 -0.67 7.99
CA GLU A 96 9.67 0.44 7.98
C GLU A 96 11.08 -0.08 7.71
N GLY A 97 11.84 0.68 6.94
CA GLY A 97 13.20 0.32 6.58
C GLY A 97 13.88 1.44 5.82
N HIS A 98 14.87 1.06 5.04
CA HIS A 98 15.53 1.98 4.12
C HIS A 98 15.95 1.27 2.85
N ILE A 99 16.12 2.05 1.79
CA ILE A 99 16.82 1.64 0.57
C ILE A 99 18.11 2.44 0.46
N LEU A 100 19.02 1.99 -0.40
CA LEU A 100 20.21 2.75 -0.78
C LEU A 100 19.98 3.34 -2.18
N SER A 101 19.99 4.67 -2.32
CA SER A 101 19.94 5.28 -3.65
C SER A 101 21.23 5.11 -4.43
N VAL A 102 22.35 4.83 -3.75
CA VAL A 102 23.61 4.41 -4.35
C VAL A 102 23.98 3.03 -3.80
N PRO A 103 24.01 1.97 -4.64
CA PRO A 103 24.35 0.62 -4.18
C PRO A 103 25.71 0.56 -3.48
N GLY A 104 25.72 0.05 -2.25
CA GLY A 104 26.93 -0.10 -1.44
C GLY A 104 27.36 1.16 -0.67
N ASP A 105 26.62 2.27 -0.76
CA ASP A 105 26.87 3.47 0.03
C ASP A 105 25.90 3.58 1.21
N ASP A 106 26.38 3.24 2.41
CA ASP A 106 25.60 3.36 3.64
C ASP A 106 25.19 4.80 4.00
N LEU A 107 25.78 5.81 3.36
CA LEU A 107 25.40 7.20 3.57
C LEU A 107 24.22 7.63 2.69
N SER A 108 23.88 6.86 1.64
CA SER A 108 22.77 7.15 0.74
C SER A 108 21.44 6.51 1.18
N ARG A 109 21.22 6.40 2.49
CA ARG A 109 20.03 5.74 3.04
C ARG A 109 18.80 6.63 2.89
N GLU A 110 17.79 6.09 2.24
CA GLU A 110 16.47 6.73 2.10
C GLU A 110 15.46 5.88 2.87
N ARG A 111 14.79 6.48 3.86
CA ARG A 111 13.82 5.80 4.71
C ARG A 111 12.55 5.52 3.93
N VAL A 112 12.02 4.34 4.20
CA VAL A 112 10.85 3.81 3.49
C VAL A 112 9.81 3.36 4.51
N LEU A 113 8.56 3.73 4.23
CA LEU A 113 7.37 3.18 4.85
C LEU A 113 6.56 2.42 3.79
N VAL A 114 6.22 1.17 4.06
CA VAL A 114 5.29 0.36 3.25
C VAL A 114 4.04 0.11 4.06
N ILE A 115 2.89 0.50 3.53
CA ILE A 115 1.57 0.38 4.16
C ILE A 115 0.75 -0.65 3.38
N TRP A 116 0.52 -1.78 3.99
CA TRP A 116 -0.39 -2.80 3.49
C TRP A 116 -1.76 -2.69 4.15
N ARG A 117 -2.82 -2.82 3.35
CA ARG A 117 -4.23 -2.74 3.74
C ARG A 117 -5.01 -3.92 3.19
N LYS A 118 -6.08 -4.33 3.88
CA LYS A 118 -7.17 -5.09 3.24
C LYS A 118 -8.23 -4.10 2.76
N LEU A 119 -8.51 -4.10 1.46
CA LEU A 119 -9.46 -3.18 0.85
C LEU A 119 -10.87 -3.72 0.96
N THR A 120 -11.81 -2.87 1.35
CA THR A 120 -13.22 -3.25 1.56
C THR A 120 -14.01 -3.32 0.25
N GLY A 121 -13.48 -2.72 -0.82
CA GLY A 121 -14.17 -2.54 -2.10
C GLY A 121 -14.96 -1.24 -2.21
N ASP A 122 -15.04 -0.44 -1.13
CA ASP A 122 -15.52 0.93 -1.13
C ASP A 122 -14.33 1.88 -0.99
N SER A 123 -13.91 2.48 -2.11
CA SER A 123 -12.73 3.35 -2.16
C SER A 123 -12.82 4.55 -1.22
N GLY A 124 -14.02 5.08 -0.96
CA GLY A 124 -14.20 6.20 -0.04
C GLY A 124 -14.01 5.78 1.41
N ARG A 125 -14.50 4.60 1.80
CA ARG A 125 -14.24 4.03 3.14
C ARG A 125 -12.77 3.68 3.33
N ASP A 126 -12.16 3.06 2.32
CA ASP A 126 -10.73 2.69 2.34
C ASP A 126 -9.83 3.93 2.44
N GLN A 127 -10.20 5.03 1.79
CA GLN A 127 -9.53 6.33 1.90
C GLN A 127 -9.65 6.90 3.32
N ALA A 128 -10.87 7.00 3.86
CA ALA A 128 -11.10 7.54 5.21
C ALA A 128 -10.40 6.69 6.29
N ALA A 129 -10.33 5.38 6.10
CA ALA A 129 -9.61 4.46 6.97
C ALA A 129 -8.10 4.70 6.95
N LEU A 130 -7.50 4.90 5.76
CA LEU A 130 -6.08 5.21 5.61
C LEU A 130 -5.72 6.54 6.29
N GLU A 131 -6.53 7.59 6.09
CA GLU A 131 -6.33 8.88 6.77
C GLU A 131 -6.41 8.75 8.29
N ALA A 132 -7.39 8.01 8.80
CA ALA A 132 -7.52 7.75 10.23
C ALA A 132 -6.31 7.01 10.81
N TRP A 133 -5.80 6.02 10.07
CA TRP A 133 -4.63 5.24 10.47
C TRP A 133 -3.34 6.07 10.47
N LEU A 134 -3.12 6.89 9.43
CA LEU A 134 -1.98 7.81 9.36
C LEU A 134 -2.02 8.83 10.51
N ASN A 135 -3.19 9.43 10.77
CA ASN A 135 -3.38 10.36 11.88
C ASN A 135 -3.11 9.69 13.23
N LYS A 136 -3.60 8.46 13.45
CA LYS A 136 -3.32 7.68 14.67
C LYS A 136 -1.82 7.42 14.88
N ARG A 137 -1.06 7.26 13.80
CA ARG A 137 0.39 7.05 13.81
C ARG A 137 1.19 8.36 13.83
N GLY A 138 0.54 9.52 13.72
CA GLY A 138 1.21 10.82 13.64
C GLY A 138 1.97 11.04 12.32
N ILE A 139 1.60 10.33 11.25
CA ILE A 139 2.30 10.38 9.96
C ILE A 139 1.60 11.40 9.06
N ASN A 140 2.32 12.45 8.67
CA ASN A 140 1.89 13.41 7.65
C ASN A 140 2.67 13.17 6.35
N PRO A 141 2.06 12.69 5.26
CA PRO A 141 2.76 12.44 4.00
C PRO A 141 3.48 13.66 3.40
N ARG A 142 3.02 14.90 3.68
CA ARG A 142 3.66 16.13 3.19
C ARG A 142 4.97 16.43 3.93
N GLU A 143 4.98 16.19 5.23
CA GLU A 143 6.08 16.50 6.16
C GLU A 143 6.54 15.21 6.84
N SER A 144 6.79 14.20 6.02
CA SER A 144 7.14 12.86 6.47
C SER A 144 8.65 12.74 6.63
N GLU A 145 9.06 12.00 7.66
CA GLU A 145 10.45 11.54 7.84
C GLU A 145 10.86 10.43 6.83
N PHE A 146 9.90 9.93 6.05
CA PHE A 146 10.11 8.92 5.03
C PHE A 146 10.29 9.58 3.65
N GLU A 147 11.38 9.26 2.97
CA GLU A 147 11.63 9.64 1.58
C GLU A 147 10.70 8.90 0.61
N HIS A 148 10.29 7.66 0.93
CA HIS A 148 9.31 6.90 0.17
C HIS A 148 8.20 6.31 1.06
N ILE A 149 6.95 6.45 0.61
CA ILE A 149 5.77 5.85 1.21
C ILE A 149 5.06 5.02 0.13
N TYR A 150 5.04 3.71 0.30
CA TYR A 150 4.33 2.80 -0.57
C TYR A 150 3.02 2.38 0.07
N VAL A 151 1.91 2.41 -0.68
CA VAL A 151 0.61 1.93 -0.19
C VAL A 151 -0.12 1.14 -1.27
N ASN A 152 -0.77 0.03 -0.90
CA ASN A 152 -1.62 -0.72 -1.83
C ASN A 152 -3.01 -0.11 -1.92
N GLY A 153 -3.64 -0.25 -3.09
CA GLY A 153 -4.95 0.31 -3.41
C GLY A 153 -4.91 1.82 -3.65
N ASN A 154 -5.86 2.29 -4.46
CA ASN A 154 -5.97 3.70 -4.79
C ASN A 154 -6.07 4.57 -3.53
N HIS A 155 -5.53 5.78 -3.61
CA HIS A 155 -5.55 6.75 -2.52
C HIS A 155 -5.56 8.19 -3.06
N ALA A 156 -6.02 9.11 -2.22
CA ALA A 156 -6.00 10.55 -2.45
C ALA A 156 -4.97 11.26 -1.56
N LEU A 157 -3.93 10.55 -1.09
CA LEU A 157 -2.82 11.18 -0.36
C LEU A 157 -2.16 12.29 -1.21
N PRO A 158 -1.62 13.35 -0.56
CA PRO A 158 -0.97 14.47 -1.24
C PRO A 158 0.07 14.03 -2.26
N SER A 159 -0.05 14.57 -3.48
CA SER A 159 0.83 14.30 -4.62
C SER A 159 1.44 15.57 -5.21
N ASP A 160 1.44 16.65 -4.43
CA ASP A 160 1.99 17.96 -4.78
C ASP A 160 3.25 18.29 -3.97
N GLY A 161 4.10 19.17 -4.52
CA GLY A 161 5.39 19.50 -3.92
C GLY A 161 6.29 18.27 -3.74
N ASP A 162 7.03 18.21 -2.63
CA ASP A 162 7.93 17.09 -2.32
C ASP A 162 7.16 15.75 -2.16
N ALA A 163 5.86 15.79 -1.82
CA ALA A 163 5.05 14.59 -1.66
C ALA A 163 4.80 13.86 -2.99
N ALA A 164 4.86 14.57 -4.13
CA ALA A 164 4.65 14.02 -5.47
C ALA A 164 5.58 12.83 -5.80
N THR A 165 6.79 12.85 -5.25
CA THR A 165 7.80 11.81 -5.50
C THR A 165 7.88 10.75 -4.40
N ARG A 166 7.27 11.07 -3.24
CA ARG A 166 7.32 10.29 -2.00
C ARG A 166 6.25 9.20 -1.96
N VAL A 167 5.01 9.50 -2.33
CA VAL A 167 3.90 8.54 -2.21
C VAL A 167 3.73 7.76 -3.52
N ARG A 168 3.74 6.42 -3.44
CA ARG A 168 3.68 5.53 -4.61
C ARG A 168 2.73 4.36 -4.39
N LEU A 169 2.08 3.93 -5.45
CA LEU A 169 1.28 2.70 -5.43
C LEU A 169 2.19 1.48 -5.41
N ILE A 170 1.90 0.55 -4.49
CA ILE A 170 2.61 -0.72 -4.41
C ILE A 170 2.45 -1.49 -5.72
N GLU A 171 1.25 -1.54 -6.27
CA GLU A 171 0.93 -2.30 -7.47
C GLU A 171 1.71 -1.81 -8.69
N GLU A 172 1.81 -0.50 -8.88
CA GLU A 172 2.57 0.10 -9.97
C GLU A 172 4.07 -0.15 -9.80
N THR A 173 4.58 0.01 -8.58
CA THR A 173 6.00 -0.22 -8.28
C THR A 173 6.35 -1.70 -8.46
N PHE A 174 5.49 -2.61 -7.98
CA PHE A 174 5.61 -4.04 -8.18
C PHE A 174 5.62 -4.38 -9.67
N ALA A 175 4.72 -3.75 -10.44
CA ALA A 175 4.62 -3.90 -11.89
C ALA A 175 5.83 -3.37 -12.66
N GLN A 176 6.56 -2.40 -12.12
CA GLN A 176 7.79 -1.90 -12.74
C GLN A 176 8.95 -2.84 -12.44
N ARG A 177 9.18 -3.13 -11.15
CA ARG A 177 10.35 -3.90 -10.68
C ARG A 177 10.40 -5.33 -11.21
N MET A 178 9.26 -6.00 -11.29
CA MET A 178 9.19 -7.37 -11.83
C MET A 178 9.51 -7.46 -13.35
N TRP A 179 9.50 -6.35 -14.09
CA TRP A 179 9.76 -6.32 -15.54
C TRP A 179 11.05 -5.58 -15.90
N GLU A 180 11.63 -4.79 -14.98
CA GLU A 180 12.98 -4.22 -15.15
C GLU A 180 14.07 -5.29 -15.04
N ASP A 181 13.81 -6.40 -14.35
CA ASP A 181 14.71 -7.56 -14.23
C ASP A 181 14.48 -8.65 -15.32
N ALA A 182 13.70 -8.37 -16.37
CA ALA A 182 13.31 -9.32 -17.42
C ALA A 182 14.06 -9.20 -18.76
#